data_AF-A0A1V5WUS9-F1
#
_entry.id   AF-A0A1V5WUS9-F1
#
_cell.length_a   1.000
_cell.length_b   1.000
_cell.length_c   1.000
_cell.angle_alpha   90.00
_cell.angle_beta   90.00
_cell.angle_gamma   90.00
#
_symmetry.space_group_name_H-M   'P 1'
#
loop_
_entity.id
_entity.type
_entity.pdbx_description
1 polymer ?
#
loop_
_entity_poly.entity_id
_entity_poly.type
_entity_poly.pdbx_seq_one_letter_code
_entity_poly.pdbx_strand_id
1 'polypeptide(L)' 'MKYCIACGMPMTKKEDFAKGDENSDFCLFCVDEKGEVRSGEEIFEGGVNFFYESIRRRQDIS' A
#
# COMPACT_ATOMS: atom_id res chain seq x y z
N MET A 1 10.06 -8.79 8.45
CA MET A 1 9.39 -7.73 7.67
C MET A 1 9.08 -8.30 6.30
N LYS A 2 7.81 -8.26 5.90
CA LYS A 2 7.37 -8.73 4.58
C LYS A 2 7.16 -7.51 3.68
N TYR A 3 7.28 -7.68 2.38
CA TYR A 3 6.97 -6.63 1.41
C TYR A 3 5.81 -7.08 0.55
N CYS A 4 4.91 -6.15 0.22
CA CYS A 4 3.81 -6.42 -0.70
C CYS A 4 4.39 -6.78 -2.08
N ILE A 5 3.99 -7.92 -2.65
CA ILE A 5 4.50 -8.37 -3.95
C ILE A 5 4.07 -7.42 -5.08
N ALA A 6 2.92 -6.76 -4.97
CA ALA A 6 2.40 -5.90 -6.03
C ALA A 6 3.03 -4.49 -6.07
N CYS A 7 3.30 -3.88 -4.91
CA CYS A 7 3.75 -2.47 -4.84
C CYS A 7 5.09 -2.27 -4.11
N GLY A 8 5.68 -3.34 -3.55
CA GLY A 8 6.95 -3.26 -2.81
C GLY A 8 6.87 -2.53 -1.47
N MET A 9 5.69 -2.12 -1.02
CA MET A 9 5.53 -1.45 0.28
C MET A 9 5.85 -2.40 1.44
N PRO A 10 6.59 -1.95 2.46
CA PRO A 10 6.87 -2.75 3.65
C PRO A 10 5.60 -2.96 4.47
N MET A 11 5.37 -4.20 4.91
CA MET A 11 4.29 -4.60 5.82
C MET A 11 4.91 -4.99 7.16
N THR A 12 4.64 -4.19 8.19
CA THR A 12 5.32 -4.23 9.49
C THR A 12 4.40 -4.55 10.65
N LYS A 13 3.12 -4.20 10.55
CA LYS A 13 2.07 -4.49 11.53
C LYS A 13 0.96 -5.28 10.85
N LYS A 14 0.18 -6.02 11.64
CA LYS A 14 -0.92 -6.86 11.15
C LYS A 14 -1.89 -6.08 10.25
N GLU A 15 -2.15 -4.83 10.58
CA GLU A 15 -3.06 -3.96 9.83
C GLU A 15 -2.54 -3.62 8.43
N ASP A 16 -1.23 -3.75 8.18
CA ASP A 16 -0.66 -3.49 6.85
C ASP A 16 -1.03 -4.59 5.85
N PHE A 17 -1.30 -5.80 6.34
CA PHE A 17 -1.58 -6.97 5.50
C PHE A 17 -3.03 -6.98 5.03
N ALA A 18 -3.27 -7.55 3.85
CA ALA A 18 -4.61 -7.72 3.30
C ALA A 18 -5.55 -8.35 4.34
N LYS A 19 -6.64 -7.64 4.67
CA LYS A 19 -7.66 -8.06 5.65
C LYS A 19 -7.09 -8.44 7.03
N GLY A 20 -5.89 -7.95 7.39
CA GLY A 20 -5.24 -8.30 8.64
C GLY A 20 -4.67 -9.73 8.69
N ASP A 21 -4.49 -10.40 7.56
CA ASP A 21 -3.88 -11.73 7.50
C ASP A 21 -2.36 -11.62 7.29
N GLU A 22 -1.58 -11.88 8.35
CA GLU A 22 -0.11 -11.83 8.32
C GLU A 22 0.53 -12.83 7.34
N ASN A 23 -0.22 -13.82 6.87
CA ASN A 23 0.26 -14.74 5.84
C ASN A 23 0.12 -14.18 4.42
N SER A 24 -0.69 -13.12 4.22
CA SER A 24 -0.91 -12.51 2.91
C SER A 24 0.38 -11.95 2.30
N ASP A 25 0.52 -12.11 0.99
CA ASP A 25 1.60 -11.51 0.20
C ASP A 25 1.30 -10.08 -0.25
N PHE A 26 0.09 -9.58 0.02
CA PHE A 26 -0.40 -8.28 -0.40
C PHE A 26 -0.76 -7.39 0.78
N CYS A 27 -0.56 -6.07 0.62
CA CYS A 27 -0.98 -5.09 1.61
C CYS A 27 -2.46 -4.73 1.48
N LEU A 28 -3.02 -4.10 2.51
CA LEU A 28 -4.41 -3.65 2.57
C LEU A 28 -4.81 -2.70 1.41
N PHE A 29 -3.85 -2.01 0.80
CA PHE A 29 -4.09 -1.02 -0.27
C PHE A 29 -4.09 -1.64 -1.67
N CYS A 30 -3.47 -2.80 -1.83
CA CYS A 30 -3.41 -3.51 -3.11
C CYS A 30 -4.55 -4.51 -3.29
N VAL A 31 -5.38 -4.72 -2.26
CA VAL A 31 -6.57 -5.56 -2.32
C VAL A 31 -7.84 -4.71 -2.24
N ASP A 32 -8.90 -5.18 -2.86
CA ASP A 32 -10.24 -4.61 -2.74
C ASP A 32 -11.00 -5.17 -1.51
N GLU A 33 -12.25 -4.75 -1.33
CA GLU A 33 -13.12 -5.22 -0.24
C GLU A 33 -13.41 -6.73 -0.33
N LYS A 34 -13.39 -7.28 -1.55
CA LYS A 34 -13.56 -8.71 -1.80
C LYS A 34 -12.29 -9.49 -1.52
N GLY A 35 -11.13 -8.83 -1.42
CA GLY A 35 -9.81 -9.42 -1.21
C GLY A 35 -9.08 -9.75 -2.50
N GLU A 36 -9.61 -9.32 -3.64
CA GLU A 36 -8.97 -9.47 -4.94
C GLU A 36 -7.91 -8.38 -5.11
N VAL A 37 -6.82 -8.72 -5.82
CA VAL A 37 -5.76 -7.76 -6.10
C VAL A 37 -6.25 -6.75 -7.13
N ARG A 38 -6.07 -5.46 -6.83
CA ARG A 38 -6.41 -4.36 -7.74
C ARG A 38 -5.58 -4.41 -9.01
N SER A 39 -6.05 -3.73 -10.05
CA SER A 39 -5.28 -3.61 -11.29
C SER A 39 -3.95 -2.88 -11.07
N GLY A 40 -2.97 -3.14 -11.95
CA GLY A 40 -1.68 -2.47 -11.88
C GLY A 40 -1.79 -0.94 -11.99
N GLU A 41 -2.76 -0.44 -12.75
CA GLU A 41 -3.04 0.98 -12.92
C GLU A 41 -3.54 1.63 -11.62
N GLU A 42 -4.53 1.02 -10.96
CA GLU A 42 -5.03 1.49 -9.66
C GLU A 42 -3.94 1.47 -8.57
N ILE A 43 -3.09 0.44 -8.57
CA ILE A 43 -1.96 0.33 -7.63
C ILE A 43 -0.94 1.43 -7.90
N PHE A 44 -0.63 1.69 -9.16
CA PHE A 44 0.32 2.73 -9.56
C PHE A 44 -0.19 4.12 -9.18
N GLU A 45 -1.43 4.46 -9.52
CA GLU A 45 -2.06 5.74 -9.17
C GLU A 45 -2.10 5.98 -7.66
N GLY A 46 -2.49 4.95 -6.89
CA GLY A 46 -2.47 5.00 -5.43
C GLY A 46 -1.07 5.26 -4.86
N GLY A 47 -0.06 4.60 -5.42
CA GLY A 47 1.34 4.80 -5.06
C GLY A 47 1.83 6.22 -5.36
N VAL A 48 1.57 6.73 -6.57
CA VAL A 48 1.91 8.11 -6.97
C VAL A 48 1.27 9.13 -6.03
N ASN A 49 -0.03 8.98 -5.73
CA ASN A 49 -0.74 9.87 -4.82
C ASN A 49 -0.14 9.85 -3.40
N PHE A 50 0.22 8.68 -2.89
CA PHE A 50 0.87 8.55 -1.60
C PHE A 50 2.21 9.30 -1.54
N PHE A 51 3.07 9.12 -2.55
CA PHE A 51 4.36 9.81 -2.61
C PHE A 51 4.20 11.32 -2.81
N TYR A 52 3.26 11.74 -3.65
CA TYR A 52 2.95 13.16 -3.87
C TYR A 52 2.54 13.84 -2.57
N GLU A 53 1.58 13.29 -1.82
CA GLU A 53 1.17 13.82 -0.51
C GLU A 53 2.32 13.78 0.50
N SER A 54 3.17 12.75 0.46
CA SER A 54 4.33 12.62 1.35
C SER A 54 5.43 13.65 1.05
N ILE A 55 5.54 14.13 -0.19
CA ILE A 55 6.41 15.24 -0.57
C ILE A 55 5.78 16.57 -0.16
N ARG A 56 4.49 16.76 -0.42
CA ARG A 56 3.76 17.99 -0.07
C ARG A 56 3.81 18.27 1.44
N ARG A 57 3.57 17.25 2.28
CA ARG A 57 3.69 17.37 3.75
C ARG A 57 5.07 17.77 4.25
N ARG A 58 6.13 17.57 3.45
CA ARG A 58 7.48 18.01 3.79
C ARG A 58 7.77 19.46 3.40
N GLN A 59 7.01 20.04 2.48
CA GLN A 59 7.16 21.44 2.07
C GLN A 59 6.42 22.41 3.00
N ASP A 60 5.36 21.96 3.67
CA ASP A 60 4.61 22.76 4.66
C ASP A 60 5.34 22.94 6.02
N ILE A 61 6.57 22.41 6.15
CA ILE A 61 7.43 22.53 7.35
C ILE A 61 8.66 23.42 7.07
N SER A 62 8.67 24.15 5.95
CA SER A 62 9.74 25.08 5.55
C SER A 62 9.33 26.54 5.70
#